data_AF-A0A437CA60-F1
#
_entry.id   AF-A0A437CA60-F1
#
_cell.length_a   1.000
_cell.length_b   1.000
_cell.length_c   1.000
_cell.angle_alpha   90.00
_cell.angle_beta   90.00
_cell.angle_gamma   90.00
#
_symmetry.space_group_name_H-M   'P 1'
#
loop_
_entity.id
_entity.type
_entity.pdbx_description
1 polymer ?
#
loop_
_entity_poly.entity_id
_entity_poly.type
_entity_poly.pdbx_seq_one_letter_code
_entity_poly.pdbx_strand_id
1 'polypeptide(L)'
;MTAQQKAPHAIKAEVMLWRDISYHDMEIIDQIKAVPDLESTLCRLFGLDLSEPKRGVVLELYVQAVLFGRKQSFKKEQTSSLLSIIKSINEANIGNLLEDEDECFYYCVELLLCHSVRRPPFSISIFTFEEANSILKYLDAVYLRHCKLYKYIFTPQPKLDLFLTYSGMEENASSAAEDPDLRGLPS
;
A
#
# COMPACT_ATOMS: atom_id res chain seq x y z
N MET A 1 -11.49 -7.22 38.24
CA MET A 1 -10.73 -7.63 37.03
C MET A 1 -10.56 -6.39 36.18
N THR A 2 -9.48 -5.64 36.41
CA THR A 2 -9.15 -4.43 35.66
C THR A 2 -8.62 -4.84 34.29
N ALA A 3 -9.41 -4.56 33.24
CA ALA A 3 -8.95 -4.66 31.87
C ALA A 3 -7.76 -3.71 31.69
N GLN A 4 -6.57 -4.28 31.48
CA GLN A 4 -5.45 -3.53 30.94
C GLN A 4 -5.87 -3.11 29.53
N GLN A 5 -6.26 -1.84 29.36
CA GLN A 5 -6.26 -1.21 28.05
C GLN A 5 -4.83 -1.26 27.54
N LYS A 6 -4.58 -2.15 26.60
CA LYS A 6 -3.34 -2.22 25.85
C LYS A 6 -3.20 -0.86 25.16
N ALA A 7 -2.20 -0.07 25.55
CA ALA A 7 -1.90 1.18 24.86
C ALA A 7 -1.76 0.88 23.36
N PRO A 8 -2.30 1.72 22.46
CA PRO A 8 -2.12 1.54 21.03
C PRO A 8 -0.61 1.43 20.79
N HIS A 9 -0.21 0.43 19.99
CA HIS A 9 1.18 0.23 19.61
C HIS A 9 1.61 1.43 18.76
N ALA A 10 1.98 2.53 19.42
CA ALA A 10 2.43 3.74 18.74
C ALA A 10 3.72 3.39 18.02
N ILE A 11 3.62 3.24 16.69
CA ILE A 11 4.77 3.01 15.82
C ILE A 11 5.72 4.17 16.07
N LYS A 12 6.92 3.86 16.54
CA LYS A 12 7.88 4.90 16.90
C LYS A 12 8.48 5.50 15.63
N ALA A 13 8.40 6.82 15.50
CA ALA A 13 9.11 7.54 14.44
C ALA A 13 10.63 7.37 14.58
N GLU A 14 11.28 7.00 13.49
CA GLU A 14 12.73 6.82 13.38
C GLU A 14 13.31 7.71 12.29
N VAL A 15 14.62 7.96 12.33
CA VAL A 15 15.33 8.71 11.30
C VAL A 15 15.40 7.85 10.02
N MET A 16 14.94 8.40 8.91
CA MET A 16 14.74 7.71 7.62
C MET A 16 15.80 8.08 6.57
N LEU A 17 16.81 8.86 6.95
CA LEU A 17 17.87 9.28 6.03
C LEU A 17 18.67 8.08 5.51
N TRP A 18 18.73 7.93 4.18
CA TRP A 18 19.43 6.84 3.49
C TRP A 18 18.96 5.43 3.88
N ARG A 19 17.78 5.29 4.48
CA ARG A 19 17.24 4.02 4.95
C ARG A 19 16.94 3.07 3.80
N ASP A 20 16.19 3.57 2.81
CA ASP A 20 15.69 2.74 1.70
C ASP A 20 16.38 3.04 0.36
N ILE A 21 16.83 4.28 0.18
CA ILE A 21 17.52 4.73 -1.03
C ILE A 21 18.86 5.33 -0.62
N SER A 22 19.97 4.79 -1.12
CA SER A 22 21.31 5.28 -0.79
C SER A 22 21.64 6.60 -1.50
N TYR A 23 22.73 7.24 -1.09
CA TYR A 23 23.24 8.43 -1.78
C TYR A 23 23.56 8.16 -3.25
N HIS A 24 24.13 6.98 -3.57
CA HIS A 24 24.45 6.60 -4.95
C HIS A 24 23.18 6.37 -5.78
N ASP A 25 22.15 5.75 -5.20
CA ASP A 25 20.87 5.57 -5.88
C ASP A 25 20.22 6.92 -6.21
N MET A 26 20.33 7.90 -5.30
CA MET A 26 19.86 9.26 -5.58
C MET A 26 20.62 9.95 -6.70
N GLU A 27 21.92 9.69 -6.88
CA GLU A 27 22.67 10.21 -8.05
C GLU A 27 22.12 9.69 -9.37
N ILE A 28 21.71 8.42 -9.39
CA ILE A 28 21.07 7.81 -10.55
C ILE A 28 19.69 8.44 -10.76
N ILE A 29 18.88 8.52 -9.70
CA ILE A 29 17.53 9.11 -9.76
C ILE A 29 17.57 10.55 -10.28
N ASP A 30 18.50 11.39 -9.82
CA ASP A 30 18.60 12.80 -10.23
C ASP A 30 18.87 12.98 -11.72
N GLN A 31 19.55 12.03 -12.36
CA GLN A 31 19.89 12.08 -13.79
C GLN A 31 18.71 11.69 -14.70
N ILE A 32 17.72 10.95 -14.17
CA ILE A 32 16.63 10.41 -14.96
C ILE A 32 15.55 11.47 -15.22
N LYS A 33 15.33 11.84 -16.49
CA LYS A 33 14.30 12.81 -16.87
C LYS A 33 12.98 12.18 -17.29
N ALA A 34 13.03 11.02 -17.95
CA ALA A 34 11.84 10.35 -18.44
C ALA A 34 11.16 9.56 -17.31
N VAL A 35 9.83 9.68 -17.22
CA VAL A 35 9.04 8.99 -16.19
C VAL A 35 9.14 7.45 -16.29
N PRO A 36 9.11 6.82 -17.47
CA PRO A 36 9.21 5.35 -17.56
C PRO A 36 10.54 4.79 -17.04
N ASP A 37 11.64 5.52 -17.24
CA ASP A 37 12.97 5.15 -16.73
C ASP A 37 13.03 5.30 -15.20
N LEU A 38 12.35 6.32 -14.67
CA LEU A 38 12.26 6.58 -13.24
C LEU A 38 11.41 5.49 -12.56
N GLU A 39 10.27 5.14 -13.13
CA GLU A 39 9.42 4.03 -12.71
C GLU A 39 10.23 2.72 -12.64
N SER A 40 10.93 2.39 -13.73
CA SER A 40 11.75 1.17 -13.79
C SER A 40 12.84 1.15 -12.72
N THR A 41 13.47 2.31 -12.48
CA THR A 41 14.51 2.45 -11.47
C THR A 41 13.96 2.33 -10.05
N LEU A 42 12.88 3.03 -9.72
CA LEU A 42 12.24 2.97 -8.41
C LEU A 42 11.68 1.59 -8.11
N CYS A 43 11.09 0.92 -9.11
CA CYS A 43 10.61 -0.46 -8.99
C CYS A 43 11.75 -1.41 -8.58
N ARG A 44 12.92 -1.28 -9.22
CA ARG A 44 14.12 -2.06 -8.88
C ARG A 44 14.67 -1.73 -7.49
N LEU A 45 14.79 -0.44 -7.15
CA LEU A 45 15.37 -0.01 -5.87
C LEU A 45 14.53 -0.43 -4.67
N PHE A 46 13.20 -0.32 -4.79
CA PHE A 46 12.28 -0.73 -3.73
C PHE A 46 11.92 -2.21 -3.75
N GLY A 47 12.39 -2.98 -4.74
CA GLY A 47 12.10 -4.41 -4.87
C GLY A 47 10.59 -4.69 -4.94
N LEU A 48 9.85 -3.93 -5.73
CA LEU A 48 8.38 -4.01 -5.79
C LEU A 48 7.89 -5.27 -6.53
N ASP A 49 7.97 -6.43 -5.87
CA ASP A 49 7.40 -7.70 -6.34
C ASP A 49 5.91 -7.80 -5.99
N LEU A 50 5.11 -6.91 -6.57
CA LEU A 50 3.67 -6.83 -6.36
C LEU A 50 2.92 -7.12 -7.67
N SER A 51 1.76 -7.75 -7.55
CA SER A 51 0.82 -7.88 -8.67
C SER A 51 0.14 -6.55 -8.96
N GLU A 52 -0.29 -6.33 -10.20
CA GLU A 52 -1.18 -5.21 -10.49
C GLU A 52 -2.55 -5.41 -9.80
N PRO A 53 -3.23 -4.33 -9.38
CA PRO A 53 -2.87 -2.91 -9.51
C PRO A 53 -1.97 -2.36 -8.37
N LYS A 54 -1.59 -3.20 -7.39
CA LYS A 54 -0.87 -2.78 -6.19
C LYS A 54 0.48 -2.13 -6.52
N ARG A 55 1.19 -2.72 -7.47
CA ARG A 55 2.48 -2.21 -7.94
C ARG A 55 2.35 -0.82 -8.55
N GLY A 56 1.44 -0.63 -9.50
CA GLY A 56 1.22 0.68 -10.14
C GLY A 56 0.89 1.78 -9.14
N VAL A 57 0.03 1.50 -8.16
CA VAL A 57 -0.37 2.46 -7.12
C VAL A 57 0.80 2.91 -6.25
N VAL A 58 1.63 1.98 -5.79
CA VAL A 58 2.82 2.31 -4.96
C VAL A 58 3.90 3.00 -5.78
N LEU A 59 4.10 2.55 -7.02
CA LEU A 59 5.12 3.13 -7.90
C LEU A 59 4.78 4.57 -8.27
N GLU A 60 3.52 4.84 -8.58
CA GLU A 60 3.02 6.20 -8.82
C GLU A 60 3.30 7.11 -7.62
N LEU A 61 3.04 6.63 -6.40
CA LEU A 61 3.32 7.38 -5.18
C LEU A 61 4.80 7.78 -5.05
N TYR A 62 5.72 6.87 -5.36
CA TYR A 62 7.17 7.16 -5.35
C TYR A 62 7.61 8.10 -6.48
N VAL A 63 7.08 7.91 -7.69
CA VAL A 63 7.35 8.79 -8.83
C VAL A 63 6.91 10.22 -8.50
N GLN A 64 5.68 10.38 -8.02
CA GLN A 64 5.16 11.70 -7.65
C GLN A 64 5.98 12.35 -6.54
N ALA A 65 6.51 11.58 -5.59
CA ALA A 65 7.37 12.10 -4.54
C ALA A 65 8.71 12.65 -5.07
N VAL A 66 9.34 11.95 -6.01
CA VAL A 66 10.55 12.44 -6.70
C VAL A 66 10.24 13.71 -7.49
N LEU A 67 9.14 13.72 -8.25
CA LEU A 67 8.73 14.90 -9.04
C LEU A 67 8.43 16.10 -8.14
N PHE A 68 7.77 15.87 -7.01
CA PHE A 68 7.55 16.90 -5.99
C PHE A 68 8.88 17.43 -5.42
N GLY A 69 9.81 16.55 -5.05
CA GLY A 69 11.13 16.94 -4.57
C GLY A 69 11.89 17.81 -5.57
N ARG A 70 11.87 17.45 -6.85
CA ARG A 70 12.45 18.26 -7.94
C ARG A 70 11.79 19.64 -8.05
N LYS A 71 10.45 19.70 -7.97
CA LYS A 71 9.70 20.97 -8.01
C LYS A 71 10.05 21.89 -6.84
N GLN A 72 10.30 21.33 -5.67
CA GLN A 72 10.71 22.07 -4.46
C GLN A 72 12.23 22.30 -4.38
N SER A 73 13.01 21.85 -5.37
CA SER A 73 14.49 21.90 -5.37
C SER A 73 15.13 21.21 -4.16
N PHE A 74 14.54 20.10 -3.71
CA PHE A 74 15.06 19.31 -2.60
C PHE A 74 16.43 18.72 -2.93
N LYS A 75 17.28 18.66 -1.90
CA LYS A 75 18.55 17.94 -1.93
C LYS A 75 18.32 16.43 -1.96
N LYS A 76 19.38 15.69 -2.25
CA LYS A 76 19.34 14.21 -2.31
C LYS A 76 18.91 13.60 -0.98
N GLU A 77 19.44 14.11 0.13
CA GLU A 77 19.10 13.70 1.49
C GLU A 77 17.60 13.85 1.75
N GLN A 78 17.04 14.99 1.33
CA GLN A 78 15.65 15.35 1.51
C GLN A 78 14.73 14.44 0.69
N THR A 79 15.05 14.23 -0.59
CA THR A 79 14.27 13.36 -1.48
C THR A 79 14.32 11.89 -1.04
N SER A 80 15.50 11.38 -0.67
CA SER A 80 15.66 10.02 -0.11
C SER A 80 14.85 9.85 1.18
N SER A 81 14.89 10.84 2.07
CA SER A 81 14.14 10.79 3.33
C SER A 81 12.63 10.86 3.09
N LEU A 82 12.16 11.71 2.16
CA LEU A 82 10.74 11.79 1.79
C LEU A 82 10.23 10.44 1.27
N LEU A 83 10.97 9.80 0.37
CA LEU A 83 10.61 8.49 -0.17
C LEU A 83 10.52 7.41 0.92
N SER A 84 11.48 7.43 1.85
CA SER A 84 11.52 6.50 2.98
C SER A 84 10.38 6.77 3.99
N ILE A 85 10.03 8.03 4.24
CA ILE A 85 8.86 8.43 5.05
C ILE A 85 7.57 7.90 4.41
N ILE A 86 7.37 8.13 3.11
CA ILE A 86 6.20 7.67 2.37
C ILE A 86 6.09 6.14 2.44
N LYS A 87 7.19 5.43 2.20
CA LYS A 87 7.23 3.97 2.32
C LYS A 87 6.82 3.52 3.71
N SER A 88 7.38 4.13 4.76
CA SER A 88 7.08 3.77 6.14
C SER A 88 5.61 3.99 6.51
N ILE A 89 5.03 5.14 6.12
CA ILE A 89 3.61 5.43 6.33
C ILE A 89 2.75 4.40 5.59
N ASN A 90 3.11 4.09 4.33
CA ASN A 90 2.36 3.15 3.53
C ASN A 90 2.39 1.72 4.10
N GLU A 91 3.56 1.23 4.48
CA GLU A 91 3.74 -0.08 5.12
C GLU A 91 2.98 -0.18 6.44
N ALA A 92 3.03 0.86 7.28
CA ALA A 92 2.28 0.93 8.53
C ALA A 92 0.77 0.85 8.30
N ASN A 93 0.26 1.60 7.32
CA ASN A 93 -1.16 1.66 7.01
C ASN A 93 -1.68 0.33 6.42
N ILE A 94 -1.00 -0.24 5.42
CA ILE A 94 -1.41 -1.52 4.82
C ILE A 94 -1.21 -2.71 5.76
N GLY A 95 -0.26 -2.61 6.69
CA GLY A 95 0.01 -3.61 7.73
C GLY A 95 -1.03 -3.63 8.85
N ASN A 96 -2.07 -2.79 8.78
CA ASN A 96 -3.05 -2.57 9.84
C ASN A 96 -2.42 -2.15 11.18
N LEU A 97 -1.24 -1.55 11.17
CA LEU A 97 -0.63 -0.97 12.37
C LEU A 97 -1.20 0.41 12.70
N LEU A 98 -1.94 1.00 11.76
CA LEU A 98 -2.69 2.24 11.92
C LEU A 98 -4.18 1.92 11.75
N GLU A 99 -4.98 2.30 12.73
CA GLU A 99 -6.41 1.97 12.78
C GLU A 99 -7.20 2.86 11.82
N ASP A 100 -6.96 4.17 11.88
CA ASP A 100 -7.70 5.20 11.17
C ASP A 100 -6.81 6.26 10.47
N GLU A 101 -7.47 7.26 9.88
CA GLU A 101 -6.81 8.33 9.14
C GLU A 101 -6.06 9.30 10.07
N ASP A 102 -6.54 9.45 11.31
CA ASP A 102 -5.95 10.35 12.30
C ASP A 102 -4.61 9.77 12.79
N GLU A 103 -4.54 8.48 13.09
CA GLU A 103 -3.26 7.81 13.44
C GLU A 103 -2.24 7.90 12.29
N CYS A 104 -2.69 7.74 11.04
CA CYS A 104 -1.83 7.91 9.87
C CYS A 104 -1.30 9.34 9.74
N PHE A 105 -2.16 10.33 9.99
CA PHE A 105 -1.77 11.73 10.03
C PHE A 105 -0.76 12.00 11.16
N TYR A 106 -1.03 11.54 12.38
CA TYR A 106 -0.13 11.74 13.52
C TYR A 106 1.23 11.09 13.28
N TYR A 107 1.26 9.86 12.76
CA TYR A 107 2.50 9.17 12.43
C TYR A 107 3.31 9.93 11.36
N CYS A 108 2.63 10.47 10.34
CA CYS A 108 3.27 11.35 9.34
C CYS A 108 3.88 12.61 9.98
N VAL A 109 3.15 13.26 10.90
CA VAL A 109 3.65 14.45 11.59
C VAL A 109 4.85 14.12 12.47
N GLU A 110 4.81 13.03 13.24
CA GLU A 110 5.95 12.59 14.06
C GLU A 110 7.20 12.32 13.22
N LEU A 111 7.04 11.62 12.09
CA LEU A 111 8.14 11.39 11.14
C LEU A 111 8.69 12.71 10.61
N LEU A 112 7.85 13.67 10.21
CA LEU A 112 8.34 14.97 9.74
C LEU A 112 9.07 15.75 10.83
N LEU A 113 8.55 15.76 12.07
CA LEU A 113 9.22 16.41 13.20
C LEU A 113 10.59 15.81 13.50
N CYS A 114 10.75 14.48 13.37
CA CYS A 114 12.05 13.80 13.47
C CYS A 114 13.07 14.27 12.42
N HIS A 115 12.63 14.86 11.32
CA HIS A 115 13.47 15.33 10.21
C HIS A 115 13.54 16.87 10.11
N SER A 116 12.86 17.59 11.01
CA SER A 116 12.85 19.06 11.06
C SER A 116 13.40 19.65 12.36
N VAL A 117 13.47 18.88 13.43
CA VAL A 117 14.00 19.32 14.74
C VAL A 117 15.39 18.71 14.96
N ARG A 118 16.34 19.48 15.51
CA ARG A 118 17.70 18.99 15.77
C ARG A 118 17.85 18.47 17.22
N ARG A 119 17.72 17.17 17.44
CA ARG A 119 17.95 16.47 18.73
C ARG A 119 18.66 15.11 18.48
N PRO A 120 19.94 15.09 18.09
CA PRO A 120 20.67 13.84 17.95
C PRO A 120 20.67 13.04 19.27
N PRO A 121 20.56 11.70 19.24
CA PRO A 121 20.51 10.82 18.06
C PRO A 121 19.11 10.65 17.42
N PHE A 122 18.06 11.25 17.99
CA PHE A 122 16.66 10.95 17.66
C PHE A 122 16.08 11.75 16.50
N SER A 123 16.66 12.91 16.18
CA SER A 123 16.16 13.75 15.10
C SER A 123 17.27 14.54 14.40
N ILE A 124 17.10 14.69 13.08
CA ILE A 124 18.00 15.41 12.18
C ILE A 124 17.25 16.60 11.58
N SER A 125 17.94 17.69 11.26
CA SER A 125 17.33 18.90 10.68
C SER A 125 17.61 18.97 9.18
N ILE A 126 17.00 18.06 8.41
CA ILE A 126 17.14 18.02 6.95
C ILE A 126 16.07 18.84 6.23
N PHE A 127 14.90 19.03 6.86
CA PHE A 127 13.85 19.90 6.37
C PHE A 127 13.76 21.15 7.25
N THR A 128 13.69 22.30 6.61
CA THR A 128 13.23 23.54 7.24
C THR A 128 11.75 23.45 7.59
N PHE A 129 11.27 24.37 8.42
CA PHE A 129 9.85 24.44 8.77
C PHE A 129 8.95 24.65 7.54
N GLU A 130 9.39 25.44 6.57
CA GLU A 130 8.63 25.69 5.34
C GLU A 130 8.56 24.43 4.45
N GLU A 131 9.68 23.73 4.29
CA GLU A 131 9.74 22.47 3.55
C GLU A 131 8.92 21.37 4.23
N ALA A 132 8.98 21.27 5.56
CA ALA A 132 8.18 20.30 6.32
C ALA A 132 6.67 20.54 6.13
N ASN A 133 6.24 21.80 6.15
CA ASN A 133 4.83 22.16 5.89
C ASN A 133 4.43 21.91 4.43
N SER A 134 5.33 22.14 3.47
CA SER A 134 5.04 21.86 2.06
C SER A 134 4.91 20.36 1.81
N ILE A 135 5.76 19.54 2.46
CA ILE A 135 5.66 18.07 2.45
C ILE A 135 4.36 17.61 3.09
N LEU A 136 3.99 18.13 4.27
CA LEU A 136 2.76 17.72 4.94
C LEU A 136 1.52 18.01 4.05
N LYS A 137 1.45 19.19 3.43
CA LYS A 137 0.37 19.53 2.49
C LYS A 137 0.35 18.62 1.27
N TYR A 138 1.53 18.27 0.75
CA TYR A 138 1.67 17.35 -0.36
C TYR A 138 1.20 15.93 0.01
N LEU A 139 1.64 15.38 1.15
CA LEU A 139 1.25 14.06 1.63
C LEU A 139 -0.23 13.99 1.97
N ASP A 140 -0.79 15.06 2.53
CA ASP A 140 -2.23 15.17 2.76
C ASP A 140 -3.03 15.04 1.47
N ALA A 141 -2.62 15.74 0.41
CA ALA A 141 -3.29 15.72 -0.88
C ALA A 141 -3.14 14.39 -1.64
N VAL A 142 -1.98 13.74 -1.56
CA VAL A 142 -1.65 12.56 -2.39
C VAL A 142 -1.90 11.23 -1.67
N TYR A 143 -1.82 11.21 -0.33
CA TYR A 143 -1.84 9.97 0.43
C TYR A 143 -2.80 9.98 1.64
N LEU A 144 -2.64 10.91 2.60
CA LEU A 144 -3.29 10.79 3.92
C LEU A 144 -4.82 10.78 3.82
N ARG A 145 -5.41 11.67 3.02
CA ARG A 145 -6.87 11.69 2.76
C ARG A 145 -7.40 10.44 2.06
N HIS A 146 -6.51 9.63 1.51
CA HIS A 146 -6.84 8.43 0.76
C HIS A 146 -6.30 7.16 1.44
N CYS A 147 -5.80 7.23 2.67
CA CYS A 147 -5.14 6.08 3.31
C CYS A 147 -6.05 4.84 3.42
N LYS A 148 -7.37 5.02 3.61
CA LYS A 148 -8.36 3.92 3.56
C LYS A 148 -8.42 3.21 2.21
N LEU A 149 -8.26 3.96 1.10
CA LEU A 149 -8.23 3.38 -0.24
C LEU A 149 -6.98 2.51 -0.44
N TYR A 150 -5.82 3.00 -0.01
CA TYR A 150 -4.59 2.20 -0.03
C TYR A 150 -4.77 0.93 0.82
N LYS A 151 -5.30 1.05 2.04
CA LYS A 151 -5.61 -0.10 2.91
C LYS A 151 -6.51 -1.12 2.22
N TYR A 152 -7.57 -0.66 1.55
CA TYR A 152 -8.48 -1.51 0.79
C TYR A 152 -7.78 -2.24 -0.38
N ILE A 153 -7.00 -1.52 -1.20
CA ILE A 153 -6.29 -2.11 -2.35
C ILE A 153 -5.34 -3.23 -1.91
N PHE A 154 -4.70 -3.06 -0.74
CA PHE A 154 -3.70 -4.00 -0.25
C PHE A 154 -4.28 -5.14 0.59
N THR A 155 -5.53 -5.02 1.05
CA THR A 155 -6.23 -6.08 1.81
C THR A 155 -6.35 -7.36 0.97
N PRO A 156 -5.89 -8.52 1.48
CA PRO A 156 -6.10 -9.79 0.81
C PRO A 156 -7.60 -10.05 0.61
N GLN A 157 -8.04 -10.29 -0.62
CA GLN A 157 -9.43 -10.67 -0.89
C GLN A 157 -9.59 -12.17 -0.60
N PRO A 158 -10.36 -12.58 0.42
CA PRO A 158 -10.63 -13.99 0.64
C PRO A 158 -11.50 -14.50 -0.52
N LYS A 159 -10.98 -15.48 -1.28
CA LYS A 159 -11.79 -16.22 -2.25
C LYS A 159 -12.51 -17.33 -1.50
N LEU A 160 -13.83 -17.28 -1.47
CA LEU A 160 -14.65 -18.35 -0.93
C LEU A 160 -14.97 -19.34 -2.05
N ASP A 161 -14.27 -20.47 -2.07
CA ASP A 161 -14.59 -21.58 -2.97
C ASP A 161 -15.68 -22.45 -2.33
N LEU A 162 -16.92 -22.27 -2.79
CA LEU A 162 -18.07 -23.04 -2.33
C LEU A 162 -18.20 -24.33 -3.15
N PHE A 163 -18.02 -25.47 -2.51
CA PHE A 163 -18.38 -26.78 -3.08
C PHE A 163 -19.76 -27.17 -2.55
N LEU A 164 -20.75 -27.20 -3.45
CA LEU A 164 -22.10 -27.66 -3.14
C LEU A 164 -22.25 -29.11 -3.54
N THR A 165 -22.51 -29.99 -2.57
CA THR A 165 -22.93 -31.37 -2.84
C THR A 165 -24.41 -31.50 -2.55
N TYR A 166 -25.22 -31.69 -3.59
CA TYR A 166 -26.66 -31.91 -3.46
C TYR A 166 -26.93 -33.37 -3.10
N SER A 167 -27.42 -33.62 -1.88
CA SER A 167 -27.88 -34.94 -1.45
C SER A 167 -29.41 -34.95 -1.47
N GLY A 168 -30.01 -35.37 -2.59
CA GLY A 168 -31.47 -35.42 -2.69
C GLY A 168 -32.10 -35.73 -4.05
N MET A 169 -31.36 -36.24 -5.03
CA MET A 169 -31.98 -36.85 -6.22
C MET A 169 -31.76 -38.35 -6.14
N GLU A 170 -32.58 -39.03 -5.35
CA GLU A 170 -32.84 -40.45 -5.57
C GLU A 170 -33.59 -40.56 -6.90
N GLU A 171 -33.00 -41.27 -7.87
CA GLU A 171 -33.61 -41.58 -9.14
C GLU A 171 -34.94 -42.32 -8.90
N ASN A 172 -36.06 -41.61 -9.04
CA ASN A 172 -37.34 -42.25 -9.33
C ASN A 172 -37.34 -42.70 -10.80
N ALA A 173 -36.43 -43.63 -11.13
CA ALA A 173 -36.47 -44.45 -12.32
C ALA A 173 -37.17 -45.78 -11.98
N SER A 174 -38.43 -45.72 -11.53
CA SER A 174 -39.29 -46.90 -11.43
C SER A 174 -40.75 -46.51 -11.25
N SER A 175 -41.46 -46.27 -12.36
CA SER A 175 -42.85 -46.74 -12.58
C SER A 175 -43.43 -46.12 -13.86
N ALA A 176 -43.11 -46.72 -15.01
CA ALA A 176 -44.00 -46.72 -16.16
C ALA A 176 -43.83 -48.08 -16.86
N ALA A 177 -44.19 -49.14 -16.15
CA ALA A 177 -44.41 -50.45 -16.72
C ALA A 177 -45.80 -50.46 -17.38
N GLU A 178 -45.80 -50.77 -18.67
CA GLU A 178 -46.73 -51.67 -19.36
C GLU A 178 -48.24 -51.35 -19.36
N ASP A 179 -48.78 -51.11 -20.57
CA ASP A 179 -50.06 -51.70 -20.95
C ASP A 179 -49.94 -52.28 -22.37
N PRO A 180 -50.23 -53.58 -22.60
CA PRO A 180 -50.13 -54.23 -23.89
C PRO A 180 -51.50 -54.20 -24.59
N ASP A 181 -51.58 -53.77 -25.85
CA ASP A 181 -52.61 -54.35 -26.71
C ASP A 181 -52.26 -54.42 -28.19
N LEU A 182 -52.80 -55.47 -28.79
CA LEU A 182 -52.33 -56.23 -29.94
C LEU A 182 -52.83 -55.72 -31.32
N ARG A 183 -52.08 -56.17 -32.34
CA ARG A 183 -52.49 -56.61 -33.71
C ARG A 183 -52.61 -55.60 -34.84
N GLY A 184 -51.88 -55.89 -35.92
CA GLY A 184 -52.39 -55.72 -37.29
C GLY A 184 -51.37 -55.41 -38.39
N LEU A 185 -50.48 -56.36 -38.73
CA LEU A 185 -49.96 -56.54 -40.11
C LEU A 185 -51.11 -57.12 -40.99
N PRO A 186 -51.00 -57.28 -42.34
CA PRO A 186 -49.89 -57.08 -43.30
C PRO A 186 -50.39 -56.30 -44.56
N SER A 187 -49.80 -56.25 -45.76
CA SER A 187 -48.60 -56.77 -46.45
C SER A 187 -48.43 -55.93 -47.72
#